data_AF-A0A3R8WLV9-F1
#
_entry.id   AF-A0A3R8WLV9-F1
#
_cell.length_a   1.000
_cell.length_b   1.000
_cell.length_c   1.000
_cell.angle_alpha   90.00
_cell.angle_beta   90.00
_cell.angle_gamma   90.00
#
_symmetry.space_group_name_H-M   'P 1'
#
loop_
_entity.id
_entity.type
_entity.pdbx_description
1 polymer ?
#
loop_
_entity_poly.entity_id
_entity_poly.type
_entity_poly.pdbx_seq_one_letter_code
_entity_poly.pdbx_strand_id
1 'polypeptide(L)'
;MLWFSQIEFISRDAATTQRKLVAVREWDAFVAALPQSARARCAMLLERITAPRAALQMGTHRVSLEQPQVMAIINATPDSFSDGGKNLDTDIAAKAAVAMSTAGAAIIDIGGESTRPGAPLIAEGEELNRVAPLIRRLAGAGTAISIDTRKAPVMEGALQAGATMINDISALLYDDRAVDVARKSNVPVVLMHAPSQSNDPHKDGVYDDVVYDVFDWLEQRVSAVEAAGLSREMILVDPGIGFGKTLADNLAIINNLAIYHGLGCALLFGASRKRLIGALSNEAEAADRLGGSIFLAIKAVEQGAHIVRVHDAAETIQAIKVWRGLRDAALQG
;
A
#
# COMPACT_ATOMS: atom_id res chain seq x y z
N MET A 1 -10.79 28.54 9.03
CA MET A 1 -9.68 28.05 9.88
C MET A 1 -8.47 27.76 8.99
N LEU A 2 -7.29 28.32 9.27
CA LEU A 2 -6.05 27.98 8.55
C LEU A 2 -5.54 26.64 9.10
N TRP A 3 -5.73 25.57 8.34
CA TRP A 3 -5.35 24.20 8.76
C TRP A 3 -3.84 23.93 8.64
N PHE A 4 -3.14 24.75 7.87
CA PHE A 4 -1.68 24.77 7.75
C PHE A 4 -1.25 26.19 7.37
N SER A 5 -0.04 26.59 7.77
CA SER A 5 0.52 27.92 7.49
C SER A 5 1.89 27.88 6.84
N GLN A 6 2.49 26.69 6.72
CA GLN A 6 3.84 26.46 6.25
C GLN A 6 3.89 25.26 5.32
N ILE A 7 4.86 25.28 4.40
CA ILE A 7 5.26 24.19 3.54
C ILE A 7 6.68 23.81 3.96
N GLU A 8 6.91 22.53 4.22
CA GLU A 8 8.28 22.03 4.43
C GLU A 8 8.95 21.82 3.07
N PHE A 9 9.95 22.65 2.78
CA PHE A 9 10.84 22.48 1.66
C PHE A 9 12.00 21.58 2.06
N ILE A 10 12.22 20.52 1.29
CA ILE A 10 13.31 19.56 1.48
C ILE A 10 14.17 19.58 0.23
N SER A 11 15.45 19.90 0.39
CA SER A 11 16.46 19.80 -0.67
C SER A 11 17.44 18.72 -0.29
N ARG A 12 17.70 17.79 -1.21
CA ARG A 12 18.62 16.69 -1.01
C ARG A 12 19.60 16.62 -2.17
N ASP A 13 20.87 16.51 -1.84
CA ASP A 13 21.94 16.09 -2.76
C ASP A 13 22.66 14.86 -2.20
N ALA A 14 23.70 14.40 -2.89
CA ALA A 14 24.44 13.20 -2.48
C ALA A 14 25.15 13.31 -1.12
N ALA A 15 25.29 14.52 -0.56
CA ALA A 15 26.04 14.77 0.67
C ALA A 15 25.19 15.35 1.81
N THR A 16 24.08 16.04 1.49
CA THR A 16 23.31 16.80 2.47
C THR A 16 21.81 16.77 2.21
N THR A 17 21.05 16.73 3.31
CA THR A 17 19.61 16.99 3.31
C THR A 17 19.34 18.25 4.12
N GLN A 18 18.72 19.25 3.49
CA GLN A 18 18.32 20.50 4.12
C GLN A 18 16.81 20.59 4.20
N ARG A 19 16.30 21.05 5.35
CA ARG A 19 14.87 21.25 5.59
C ARG A 19 14.62 22.71 5.95
N LYS A 20 13.56 23.28 5.37
CA LYS A 20 13.14 24.66 5.66
C LYS A 20 11.63 24.74 5.67
N LEU A 21 11.07 25.27 6.76
CA LEU A 21 9.66 25.65 6.81
C LEU A 21 9.49 27.02 6.13
N VAL A 22 8.68 27.06 5.09
CA VAL A 22 8.38 28.27 4.30
C VAL A 22 6.92 28.63 4.53
N ALA A 23 6.62 29.86 4.92
CA ALA A 23 5.23 30.28 5.07
C ALA A 23 4.49 30.18 3.73
N VAL A 24 3.24 29.72 3.72
CA VAL A 24 2.45 29.56 2.48
C VAL A 24 2.38 30.88 1.70
N ARG A 25 2.23 32.01 2.40
CA ARG A 25 2.22 33.36 1.80
C ARG A 25 3.54 33.78 1.15
N GLU A 26 4.64 33.14 1.51
CA GLU A 26 6.00 33.41 1.00
C GLU A 26 6.45 32.36 -0.02
N TRP A 27 5.62 31.34 -0.29
CA TRP A 27 5.98 30.20 -1.12
C TRP A 27 6.39 30.60 -2.54
N ASP A 28 5.57 31.41 -3.21
CA ASP A 28 5.84 31.83 -4.59
C ASP A 28 7.14 32.63 -4.70
N ALA A 29 7.39 33.54 -3.75
CA ALA A 29 8.62 34.31 -3.69
C ALA A 29 9.84 33.43 -3.41
N PHE A 30 9.71 32.47 -2.48
CA PHE A 30 10.75 31.50 -2.18
C PHE A 30 11.11 30.64 -3.39
N VAL A 31 10.11 30.07 -4.07
CA VAL A 31 10.29 29.22 -5.25
C VAL A 31 10.84 30.02 -6.46
N ALA A 32 10.47 31.29 -6.60
CA ALA A 32 11.03 32.18 -7.61
C ALA A 32 12.53 32.46 -7.43
N ALA A 33 13.06 32.36 -6.20
CA ALA A 33 14.48 32.51 -5.90
C ALA A 33 15.31 31.22 -6.15
N LEU A 34 14.65 30.07 -6.35
CA LEU A 34 15.34 28.80 -6.59
C LEU A 34 15.88 28.70 -8.03
N PRO A 35 16.92 27.87 -8.26
CA PRO A 35 17.35 27.47 -9.59
C PRO A 35 16.19 26.90 -10.42
N GLN A 36 16.26 27.03 -11.75
CA GLN A 36 15.16 26.64 -12.64
C GLN A 36 14.72 25.17 -12.48
N SER A 37 15.66 24.24 -12.33
CA SER A 37 15.37 22.82 -12.12
C SER A 37 14.63 22.57 -10.81
N ALA A 38 15.07 23.19 -9.71
CA ALA A 38 14.42 23.10 -8.41
C ALA A 38 13.02 23.73 -8.44
N ARG A 39 12.85 24.86 -9.14
CA ARG A 39 11.54 25.50 -9.35
C ARG A 39 10.56 24.58 -10.06
N ALA A 40 10.99 23.96 -11.16
CA ALA A 40 10.16 23.02 -11.91
C ALA A 40 9.80 21.80 -11.07
N ARG A 41 10.76 21.27 -10.29
CA ARG A 41 10.54 20.16 -9.35
C ARG A 41 9.51 20.52 -8.28
N CYS A 42 9.62 21.69 -7.66
CA CYS A 42 8.65 22.18 -6.67
C CYS A 42 7.24 22.31 -7.26
N ALA A 43 7.13 22.89 -8.47
CA ALA A 43 5.83 23.03 -9.14
C ALA A 43 5.17 21.67 -9.39
N MET A 44 5.92 20.71 -9.95
CA MET A 44 5.43 19.35 -10.19
C MET A 44 5.04 18.62 -8.90
N LEU A 45 5.86 18.70 -7.85
CA LEU A 45 5.54 18.05 -6.56
C LEU A 45 4.29 18.68 -5.92
N LEU A 46 4.15 20.00 -5.97
CA LEU A 46 2.98 20.68 -5.41
C LEU A 46 1.70 20.31 -6.17
N GLU A 47 1.76 20.23 -7.50
CA GLU A 47 0.67 19.72 -8.34
C GLU A 47 0.31 18.28 -7.92
N ARG A 48 1.30 17.39 -7.79
CA ARG A 48 1.06 16.00 -7.38
C ARG A 48 0.46 15.86 -5.97
N ILE A 49 0.91 16.67 -5.01
CA ILE A 49 0.40 16.62 -3.63
C ILE A 49 -1.03 17.14 -3.54
N THR A 50 -1.41 18.09 -4.39
CA THR A 50 -2.74 18.74 -4.35
C THR A 50 -3.75 18.14 -5.32
N ALA A 51 -3.31 17.37 -6.31
CA ALA A 51 -4.19 16.70 -7.26
C ALA A 51 -5.07 15.63 -6.58
N PRO A 52 -6.39 15.59 -6.85
CA PRO A 52 -7.25 14.53 -6.35
C PRO A 52 -6.81 13.17 -6.92
N ARG A 53 -7.02 12.08 -6.17
CA ARG A 53 -6.79 10.74 -6.69
C ARG A 53 -8.05 10.19 -7.34
N ALA A 54 -7.92 9.72 -8.58
CA ALA A 54 -9.01 9.09 -9.31
C ALA A 54 -9.50 7.83 -8.58
N ALA A 55 -10.80 7.55 -8.69
CA ALA A 55 -11.36 6.30 -8.18
C ALA A 55 -10.80 5.10 -8.94
N LEU A 56 -10.54 3.99 -8.25
CA LEU A 56 -10.05 2.76 -8.87
C LEU A 56 -11.21 2.01 -9.51
N GLN A 57 -11.09 1.70 -10.81
CA GLN A 57 -12.01 0.80 -11.49
C GLN A 57 -11.54 -0.65 -11.28
N MET A 58 -12.33 -1.43 -10.52
CA MET A 58 -12.03 -2.81 -10.14
C MET A 58 -13.16 -3.73 -10.60
N GLY A 59 -13.12 -4.13 -11.88
CA GLY A 59 -14.21 -4.88 -12.50
C GLY A 59 -15.47 -4.03 -12.62
N THR A 60 -16.57 -4.47 -11.99
CA THR A 60 -17.82 -3.68 -11.90
C THR A 60 -17.80 -2.65 -10.76
N HIS A 61 -16.79 -2.67 -9.90
CA HIS A 61 -16.68 -1.77 -8.75
C HIS A 61 -15.91 -0.51 -9.08
N ARG A 62 -16.36 0.59 -8.49
CA ARG A 62 -15.63 1.86 -8.48
C ARG A 62 -15.29 2.21 -7.04
N VAL A 63 -14.02 2.04 -6.67
CA VAL A 63 -13.53 2.32 -5.31
C VAL A 63 -13.11 3.79 -5.24
N SER A 64 -13.92 4.63 -4.59
CA SER A 64 -13.61 6.06 -4.43
C SER A 64 -12.42 6.26 -3.50
N LEU A 65 -11.44 7.06 -3.92
CA LEU A 65 -10.28 7.43 -3.11
C LEU A 65 -10.42 8.80 -2.43
N GLU A 66 -11.61 9.41 -2.49
CA GLU A 66 -11.92 10.63 -1.73
C GLU A 66 -12.05 10.38 -0.23
N GLN A 67 -12.16 9.11 0.17
CA GLN A 67 -12.17 8.67 1.57
C GLN A 67 -11.26 7.45 1.73
N PRO A 68 -10.68 7.24 2.93
CA PRO A 68 -9.81 6.10 3.16
C PRO A 68 -10.58 4.79 3.04
N GLN A 69 -10.02 3.84 2.30
CA GLN A 69 -10.62 2.54 2.04
C GLN A 69 -9.89 1.45 2.83
N VAL A 70 -10.62 0.38 3.14
CA VAL A 70 -10.07 -0.79 3.81
C VAL A 70 -9.88 -1.90 2.78
N MET A 71 -8.66 -2.39 2.69
CA MET A 71 -8.29 -3.61 1.96
C MET A 71 -8.06 -4.73 2.99
N ALA A 72 -8.93 -5.73 3.00
CA ALA A 72 -8.89 -6.80 3.99
C ALA A 72 -8.06 -8.00 3.49
N ILE A 73 -7.19 -8.52 4.35
CA ILE A 73 -6.23 -9.58 4.01
C ILE A 73 -6.87 -10.96 4.17
N ILE A 74 -6.74 -11.80 3.15
CA ILE A 74 -6.97 -13.25 3.22
C ILE A 74 -5.72 -13.99 2.77
N ASN A 75 -5.03 -14.60 3.72
CA ASN A 75 -3.90 -15.47 3.43
C ASN A 75 -4.41 -16.88 3.10
N ALA A 76 -4.33 -17.27 1.83
CA ALA A 76 -4.67 -18.61 1.36
C ALA A 76 -3.54 -19.62 1.62
N THR A 77 -2.91 -19.57 2.81
CA THR A 77 -1.88 -20.52 3.24
C THR A 77 -2.49 -21.58 4.16
N PRO A 78 -1.97 -22.82 4.18
CA PRO A 78 -2.49 -23.91 5.00
C PRO A 78 -2.67 -23.52 6.48
N ASP A 79 -1.71 -22.81 7.05
CA ASP A 79 -1.68 -22.44 8.47
C ASP A 79 -2.71 -21.37 8.87
N SER A 80 -3.35 -20.69 7.90
CA SER A 80 -4.20 -19.53 8.19
C SER A 80 -5.65 -19.89 8.52
N PHE A 81 -6.11 -21.09 8.13
CA PHE A 81 -7.53 -21.49 8.26
C PHE A 81 -7.74 -22.98 8.56
N SER A 82 -6.71 -23.74 8.93
CA SER A 82 -6.82 -25.20 9.08
C SER A 82 -7.17 -25.68 10.49
N ASP A 83 -8.32 -26.32 10.62
CA ASP A 83 -8.58 -27.45 11.53
C ASP A 83 -8.12 -28.77 10.85
N GLY A 84 -6.87 -28.84 10.36
CA GLY A 84 -6.23 -30.11 9.96
C GLY A 84 -6.33 -30.58 8.50
N GLY A 85 -6.61 -29.71 7.52
CA GLY A 85 -6.59 -30.04 6.08
C GLY A 85 -5.47 -29.33 5.30
N LYS A 86 -4.81 -30.02 4.36
CA LYS A 86 -3.73 -29.46 3.49
C LYS A 86 -4.21 -28.43 2.45
N ASN A 87 -5.52 -28.22 2.33
CA ASN A 87 -6.11 -27.19 1.49
C ASN A 87 -6.91 -26.24 2.38
N LEU A 88 -6.81 -24.94 2.11
CA LEU A 88 -7.74 -23.96 2.65
C LEU A 88 -9.17 -24.45 2.39
N ASP A 89 -10.02 -24.47 3.41
CA ASP A 89 -11.44 -24.61 3.15
C ASP A 89 -11.91 -23.31 2.46
N THR A 90 -12.08 -23.38 1.15
CA THR A 90 -12.50 -22.25 0.31
C THR A 90 -13.84 -21.70 0.79
N ASP A 91 -14.68 -22.51 1.45
CA ASP A 91 -15.93 -22.07 2.06
C ASP A 91 -15.68 -21.16 3.26
N ILE A 92 -14.74 -21.52 4.14
CA ILE A 92 -14.38 -20.71 5.31
C ILE A 92 -13.80 -19.37 4.86
N ALA A 93 -12.85 -19.38 3.94
CA ALA A 93 -12.24 -18.16 3.43
C ALA A 93 -13.24 -17.27 2.70
N ALA A 94 -14.16 -17.85 1.92
CA ALA A 94 -15.23 -17.08 1.27
C ALA A 94 -16.21 -16.46 2.29
N LYS A 95 -16.57 -17.20 3.35
CA LYS A 95 -17.40 -16.65 4.43
C LYS A 95 -16.68 -15.50 5.14
N ALA A 96 -15.39 -15.62 5.39
CA ALA A 96 -14.57 -14.55 5.97
C ALA A 96 -14.54 -13.31 5.06
N ALA A 97 -14.31 -13.49 3.75
CA ALA A 97 -14.33 -12.41 2.76
C ALA A 97 -15.68 -11.67 2.74
N VAL A 98 -16.79 -12.42 2.76
CA VAL A 98 -18.15 -11.86 2.80
C VAL A 98 -18.37 -11.09 4.10
N ALA A 99 -17.93 -11.60 5.24
CA ALA A 99 -18.03 -10.90 6.51
C ALA A 99 -17.23 -9.58 6.51
N MET A 100 -16.00 -9.60 5.99
CA MET A 100 -15.15 -8.40 5.85
C MET A 100 -15.79 -7.37 4.91
N SER A 101 -16.32 -7.82 3.77
CA SER A 101 -17.04 -6.96 2.81
C SER A 101 -18.30 -6.36 3.44
N THR A 102 -19.06 -7.15 4.20
CA THR A 102 -20.26 -6.71 4.92
C THR A 102 -19.93 -5.69 6.01
N ALA A 103 -18.77 -5.83 6.67
CA ALA A 103 -18.29 -4.83 7.62
C ALA A 103 -17.96 -3.49 6.93
N GLY A 104 -17.66 -3.52 5.63
CA GLY A 104 -17.36 -2.35 4.79
C GLY A 104 -15.97 -2.35 4.15
N ALA A 105 -15.28 -3.49 4.09
CA ALA A 105 -14.03 -3.59 3.33
C ALA A 105 -14.33 -3.40 1.84
N ALA A 106 -13.61 -2.48 1.19
CA ALA A 106 -13.83 -2.16 -0.21
C ALA A 106 -13.10 -3.14 -1.14
N ILE A 107 -12.01 -3.75 -0.65
CA ILE A 107 -11.16 -4.66 -1.42
C ILE A 107 -10.81 -5.86 -0.56
N ILE A 108 -10.82 -7.05 -1.14
CA ILE A 108 -10.28 -8.27 -0.54
C ILE A 108 -8.96 -8.61 -1.24
N ASP A 109 -7.88 -8.67 -0.47
CA ASP A 109 -6.54 -8.97 -0.96
C ASP A 109 -6.15 -10.40 -0.62
N ILE A 110 -5.89 -11.21 -1.64
CA ILE A 110 -5.72 -12.65 -1.52
C ILE A 110 -4.27 -13.00 -1.84
N GLY A 111 -3.57 -13.60 -0.88
CA GLY A 111 -2.18 -14.04 -1.04
C GLY A 111 -2.02 -15.54 -0.85
N GLY A 112 -1.35 -16.23 -1.78
CA GLY A 112 -1.09 -17.68 -1.70
C GLY A 112 0.27 -18.06 -1.12
N GLU A 113 1.21 -17.10 -1.11
CA GLU A 113 2.58 -17.24 -0.64
C GLU A 113 2.81 -16.36 0.60
N SER A 114 3.48 -16.90 1.62
CA SER A 114 3.88 -16.12 2.80
C SER A 114 5.11 -15.29 2.46
N THR A 115 5.02 -13.97 2.65
CA THR A 115 6.15 -13.05 2.48
C THR A 115 6.83 -12.73 3.82
N ARG A 116 6.67 -13.59 4.84
CA ARG A 116 7.33 -13.43 6.14
C ARG A 116 8.82 -13.78 6.03
N PRO A 117 9.70 -13.16 6.83
CA PRO A 117 11.12 -13.51 6.85
C PRO A 117 11.33 -15.02 7.04
N GLY A 118 12.10 -15.64 6.14
CA GLY A 118 12.42 -17.08 6.19
C GLY A 118 11.32 -18.04 5.71
N ALA A 119 10.20 -17.54 5.17
CA ALA A 119 9.17 -18.40 4.59
C ALA A 119 9.69 -19.11 3.32
N PRO A 120 9.40 -20.41 3.13
CA PRO A 120 9.78 -21.12 1.92
C PRO A 120 9.02 -20.59 0.72
N LEU A 121 9.70 -20.50 -0.42
CA LEU A 121 9.06 -20.23 -1.71
C LEU A 121 8.21 -21.42 -2.12
N ILE A 122 7.08 -21.13 -2.76
CA ILE A 122 6.24 -22.17 -3.38
C ILE A 122 6.28 -22.05 -4.90
N ALA A 123 6.04 -23.15 -5.61
CA ALA A 123 5.95 -23.11 -7.05
C ALA A 123 4.72 -22.29 -7.50
N GLU A 124 4.80 -21.64 -8.66
CA GLU A 124 3.71 -20.83 -9.22
C GLU A 124 2.38 -21.59 -9.35
N GLY A 125 2.43 -22.87 -9.77
CA GLY A 125 1.25 -23.72 -9.86
C GLY A 125 0.64 -24.03 -8.49
N GLU A 126 1.46 -24.16 -7.45
CA GLU A 126 0.97 -24.36 -6.08
C GLU A 126 0.29 -23.09 -5.54
N GLU A 127 0.91 -21.93 -5.74
CA GLU A 127 0.34 -20.64 -5.36
C GLU A 127 -1.00 -20.40 -6.07
N LEU A 128 -1.05 -20.64 -7.38
CA LEU A 128 -2.27 -20.48 -8.16
C LEU A 128 -3.38 -21.43 -7.70
N ASN A 129 -3.05 -22.68 -7.37
CA ASN A 129 -4.01 -23.65 -6.84
C ASN A 129 -4.60 -23.21 -5.47
N ARG A 130 -3.83 -22.44 -4.67
CA ARG A 130 -4.31 -21.88 -3.40
C ARG A 130 -5.28 -20.73 -3.61
N VAL A 131 -5.00 -19.81 -4.54
CA VAL A 131 -5.74 -18.55 -4.68
C VAL A 131 -6.90 -18.61 -5.68
N ALA A 132 -6.74 -19.29 -6.82
CA ALA A 132 -7.69 -19.24 -7.92
C ALA A 132 -9.10 -19.77 -7.58
N PRO A 133 -9.28 -20.84 -6.77
CA PRO A 133 -10.62 -21.29 -6.36
C PRO A 133 -11.38 -20.22 -5.57
N LEU A 134 -10.72 -19.57 -4.62
CA LEU A 134 -11.31 -18.50 -3.82
C LEU A 134 -11.63 -17.26 -4.66
N ILE A 135 -10.70 -16.85 -5.53
CA ILE A 135 -10.89 -15.72 -6.44
C ILE A 135 -12.12 -15.94 -7.33
N ARG A 136 -12.25 -17.10 -7.99
CA ARG A 136 -13.41 -17.41 -8.85
C ARG A 136 -14.72 -17.32 -8.10
N ARG A 137 -14.76 -17.84 -6.88
CA ARG A 137 -15.96 -17.81 -6.05
C ARG A 137 -16.37 -16.39 -5.67
N LEU A 138 -15.42 -15.57 -5.24
CA LEU A 138 -15.68 -14.19 -4.83
C LEU A 138 -15.98 -13.27 -6.02
N ALA A 139 -15.34 -13.51 -7.17
CA ALA A 139 -15.62 -12.81 -8.41
C ALA A 139 -17.08 -13.02 -8.85
N GLY A 140 -17.60 -14.25 -8.73
CA GLY A 140 -19.01 -14.55 -8.99
C GLY A 140 -20.01 -13.83 -8.06
N ALA A 141 -19.56 -13.43 -6.87
CA ALA A 141 -20.35 -12.61 -5.93
C ALA A 141 -20.18 -11.10 -6.17
N GLY A 142 -19.38 -10.71 -7.17
CA GLY A 142 -19.03 -9.34 -7.44
C GLY A 142 -18.24 -8.72 -6.30
N THR A 143 -17.15 -9.34 -5.84
CA THR A 143 -16.20 -8.71 -4.92
C THR A 143 -15.06 -8.01 -5.69
N ALA A 144 -14.62 -6.84 -5.24
CA ALA A 144 -13.38 -6.22 -5.73
C ALA A 144 -12.17 -6.94 -5.12
N ILE A 145 -11.37 -7.60 -5.96
CA ILE A 145 -10.33 -8.53 -5.53
C ILE A 145 -8.97 -8.02 -5.99
N SER A 146 -8.02 -8.00 -5.05
CA SER A 146 -6.59 -7.82 -5.29
C SER A 146 -5.88 -9.18 -5.14
N ILE A 147 -4.93 -9.46 -6.03
CA ILE A 147 -4.02 -10.60 -5.90
C ILE A 147 -2.68 -10.12 -5.33
N ASP A 148 -2.28 -10.64 -4.18
CA ASP A 148 -0.96 -10.43 -3.55
C ASP A 148 0.02 -11.47 -4.10
N THR A 149 0.77 -11.10 -5.14
CA THR A 149 1.77 -11.97 -5.77
C THR A 149 2.82 -11.16 -6.53
N ARG A 150 3.99 -11.78 -6.68
CA ARG A 150 5.14 -11.26 -7.45
C ARG A 150 5.45 -12.06 -8.71
N LYS A 151 4.69 -13.13 -8.98
CA LYS A 151 4.93 -14.07 -10.09
C LYS A 151 3.96 -13.79 -11.24
N ALA A 152 4.47 -13.53 -12.43
CA ALA A 152 3.62 -13.20 -13.58
C ALA A 152 2.58 -14.29 -13.93
N PRO A 153 2.86 -15.61 -13.85
CA PRO A 153 1.85 -16.64 -14.12
C PRO A 153 0.72 -16.64 -13.10
N VAL A 154 1.03 -16.30 -11.85
CA VAL A 154 0.02 -16.18 -10.80
C VAL A 154 -0.82 -14.92 -11.01
N MET A 155 -0.21 -13.79 -11.40
CA MET A 155 -0.96 -12.59 -11.81
C MET A 155 -1.94 -12.93 -12.95
N GLU A 156 -1.46 -13.54 -14.04
CA GLU A 156 -2.28 -13.91 -15.21
C GLU A 156 -3.42 -14.85 -14.81
N GLY A 157 -3.12 -15.91 -14.06
CA GLY A 157 -4.12 -16.88 -13.62
C GLY A 157 -5.15 -16.28 -12.65
N ALA A 158 -4.72 -15.39 -11.75
CA ALA A 158 -5.62 -14.69 -10.82
C ALA A 158 -6.54 -13.71 -11.56
N LEU A 159 -6.02 -12.97 -12.53
CA LEU A 159 -6.82 -12.08 -13.39
C LEU A 159 -7.86 -12.86 -14.19
N GLN A 160 -7.47 -13.99 -14.79
CA GLN A 160 -8.39 -14.91 -15.48
C GLN A 160 -9.46 -15.47 -14.54
N ALA A 161 -9.11 -15.70 -13.27
CA ALA A 161 -10.03 -16.14 -12.24
C ALA A 161 -11.00 -15.04 -11.76
N GLY A 162 -10.73 -13.76 -12.07
CA GLY A 162 -11.58 -12.62 -11.72
C GLY A 162 -10.99 -11.63 -10.73
N ALA A 163 -9.69 -11.71 -10.42
CA ALA A 163 -9.01 -10.62 -9.72
C ALA A 163 -8.98 -9.36 -10.61
N THR A 164 -9.02 -8.18 -9.98
CA THR A 164 -9.16 -6.89 -10.69
C THR A 164 -8.15 -5.84 -10.20
N MET A 165 -7.09 -6.28 -9.52
CA MET A 165 -5.98 -5.46 -9.03
C MET A 165 -4.79 -6.38 -8.73
N ILE A 166 -3.58 -5.90 -8.97
CA ILE A 166 -2.33 -6.60 -8.61
C ILE A 166 -1.68 -5.86 -7.44
N ASN A 167 -1.35 -6.58 -6.39
CA ASN A 167 -0.55 -6.09 -5.28
C ASN A 167 0.80 -6.82 -5.29
N ASP A 168 1.86 -6.13 -5.69
CA ASP A 168 3.18 -6.75 -5.85
C ASP A 168 4.21 -6.12 -4.90
N ILE A 169 4.63 -6.92 -3.92
CA ILE A 169 5.66 -6.53 -2.95
C ILE A 169 7.05 -6.28 -3.56
N SER A 170 7.28 -6.72 -4.80
CA SER A 170 8.50 -6.51 -5.56
C SER A 170 8.41 -5.35 -6.56
N ALA A 171 7.24 -4.70 -6.65
CA ALA A 171 6.96 -3.63 -7.61
C ALA A 171 7.21 -4.02 -9.08
N LEU A 172 6.81 -5.24 -9.46
CA LEU A 172 6.93 -5.80 -10.81
C LEU A 172 8.39 -6.04 -11.24
N LEU A 173 9.28 -6.33 -10.29
CA LEU A 173 10.70 -6.57 -10.55
C LEU A 173 11.14 -8.01 -10.26
N TYR A 174 10.30 -8.84 -9.64
CA TYR A 174 10.64 -10.25 -9.38
C TYR A 174 10.56 -11.11 -10.65
N ASP A 175 9.55 -10.90 -11.49
CA ASP A 175 9.37 -11.59 -12.78
C ASP A 175 9.40 -10.55 -13.91
N ASP A 176 10.30 -10.72 -14.88
CA ASP A 176 10.50 -9.79 -15.99
C ASP A 176 9.23 -9.57 -16.85
N ARG A 177 8.27 -10.50 -16.80
CA ARG A 177 7.00 -10.38 -17.53
C ARG A 177 5.95 -9.56 -16.76
N ALA A 178 6.14 -9.30 -15.46
CA ALA A 178 5.13 -8.69 -14.59
C ALA A 178 4.66 -7.31 -15.09
N VAL A 179 5.58 -6.48 -15.61
CA VAL A 179 5.24 -5.18 -16.20
C VAL A 179 4.31 -5.32 -17.40
N ASP A 180 4.58 -6.29 -18.27
CA ASP A 180 3.74 -6.55 -19.44
C ASP A 180 2.37 -7.12 -19.07
N VAL A 181 2.30 -7.95 -18.03
CA VAL A 181 1.02 -8.46 -17.50
C VAL A 181 0.17 -7.33 -16.93
N ALA A 182 0.76 -6.48 -16.09
CA ALA A 182 0.10 -5.30 -15.52
C ALA A 182 -0.43 -4.36 -16.62
N ARG A 183 0.40 -4.06 -17.62
CA ARG A 183 0.03 -3.19 -18.75
C ARG A 183 -1.11 -3.77 -19.59
N LYS A 184 -1.05 -5.06 -19.94
CA LYS A 184 -2.06 -5.72 -20.79
C LYS A 184 -3.39 -5.90 -20.07
N SER A 185 -3.36 -6.11 -18.76
CA SER A 185 -4.57 -6.32 -17.96
C SER A 185 -5.32 -5.02 -17.65
N ASN A 186 -4.62 -3.88 -17.67
CA ASN A 186 -5.19 -2.56 -17.38
C ASN A 186 -5.97 -2.53 -16.05
N VAL A 187 -5.44 -3.20 -15.03
CA VAL A 187 -5.95 -3.18 -13.66
C VAL A 187 -5.05 -2.30 -12.78
N PRO A 188 -5.55 -1.77 -11.65
CA PRO A 188 -4.71 -1.06 -10.70
C PRO A 188 -3.57 -1.94 -10.17
N VAL A 189 -2.42 -1.34 -9.92
CA VAL A 189 -1.21 -2.03 -9.45
C VAL A 189 -0.61 -1.33 -8.24
N VAL A 190 -0.31 -2.08 -7.19
CA VAL A 190 0.49 -1.61 -6.05
C VAL A 190 1.96 -1.90 -6.32
N LEU A 191 2.78 -0.87 -6.24
CA LEU A 191 4.23 -0.93 -6.25
C LEU A 191 4.73 -0.71 -4.83
N MET A 192 5.17 -1.78 -4.17
CA MET A 192 5.72 -1.68 -2.82
C MET A 192 7.25 -1.55 -2.85
N HIS A 193 7.81 -0.77 -1.94
CA HIS A 193 9.24 -0.81 -1.67
C HIS A 193 9.61 -1.99 -0.75
N ALA A 194 10.45 -2.89 -1.28
CA ALA A 194 11.29 -3.80 -0.52
C ALA A 194 12.77 -3.56 -0.87
N PRO A 195 13.73 -3.71 0.04
CA PRO A 195 15.15 -3.51 -0.28
C PRO A 195 15.71 -4.54 -1.26
N SER A 196 15.07 -5.71 -1.38
CA SER A 196 15.44 -6.71 -2.37
C SER A 196 14.22 -7.15 -3.16
N GLN A 197 14.40 -7.31 -4.47
CA GLN A 197 13.40 -7.86 -5.40
C GLN A 197 13.67 -9.35 -5.68
N SER A 198 14.55 -9.98 -4.89
CA SER A 198 14.89 -11.39 -5.01
C SER A 198 13.89 -12.28 -4.26
N ASN A 199 14.28 -13.53 -4.03
CA ASN A 199 13.50 -14.48 -3.23
C ASN A 199 13.28 -14.00 -1.79
N ASP A 200 14.25 -13.30 -1.19
CA ASP A 200 14.14 -12.71 0.14
C ASP A 200 13.99 -11.18 0.04
N PRO A 201 12.77 -10.64 0.22
CA PRO A 201 12.53 -9.20 0.13
C PRO A 201 13.05 -8.40 1.35
N HIS A 202 13.58 -9.07 2.38
CA HIS A 202 14.07 -8.40 3.59
C HIS A 202 15.58 -8.14 3.58
N LYS A 203 16.30 -8.68 2.59
CA LYS A 203 17.76 -8.61 2.51
C LYS A 203 18.25 -7.22 2.11
N ASP A 204 19.46 -6.87 2.57
CA ASP A 204 20.25 -5.71 2.13
C ASP A 204 19.57 -4.34 2.35
N GLY A 205 18.73 -4.23 3.39
CA GLY A 205 18.09 -2.98 3.80
C GLY A 205 19.03 -2.05 4.56
N VAL A 206 19.79 -1.23 3.83
CA VAL A 206 20.63 -0.15 4.37
C VAL A 206 20.24 1.15 3.70
N TYR A 207 19.99 2.18 4.49
CA TYR A 207 19.51 3.49 4.04
C TYR A 207 20.32 4.59 4.72
N ASP A 208 20.60 5.66 3.99
CA ASP A 208 21.19 6.88 4.55
C ASP A 208 20.11 7.73 5.22
N ASP A 209 18.97 7.88 4.53
CA ASP A 209 17.72 8.41 5.10
C ASP A 209 16.57 7.63 4.49
N VAL A 210 16.04 6.66 5.24
CA VAL A 210 15.04 5.72 4.73
C VAL A 210 13.79 6.40 4.17
N VAL A 211 13.41 7.57 4.68
CA VAL A 211 12.20 8.26 4.20
C VAL A 211 12.43 8.70 2.75
N TYR A 212 13.56 9.35 2.50
CA TYR A 212 13.90 9.88 1.19
C TYR A 212 14.41 8.81 0.24
N ASP A 213 15.18 7.83 0.72
CA ASP A 213 15.68 6.72 -0.09
C ASP A 213 14.52 5.89 -0.65
N VAL A 214 13.52 5.59 0.18
CA VAL A 214 12.30 4.89 -0.27
C VAL A 214 11.48 5.77 -1.21
N PHE A 215 11.41 7.09 -0.98
CA PHE A 215 10.72 8.02 -1.87
C PHE A 215 11.37 8.05 -3.26
N ASP A 216 12.69 8.24 -3.32
CA ASP A 216 13.47 8.34 -4.55
C ASP A 216 13.40 7.02 -5.34
N TRP A 217 13.48 5.88 -4.64
CA TRP A 217 13.33 4.55 -5.24
C TRP A 217 11.94 4.34 -5.84
N LEU A 218 10.88 4.66 -5.08
CA LEU A 218 9.50 4.55 -5.57
C LEU A 218 9.24 5.49 -6.74
N GLU A 219 9.80 6.71 -6.74
CA GLU A 219 9.66 7.63 -7.86
C GLU A 219 10.27 7.07 -9.15
N GLN A 220 11.48 6.51 -9.07
CA GLN A 220 12.12 5.87 -10.20
C GLN A 220 11.29 4.69 -10.71
N ARG A 221 10.75 3.89 -9.79
CA ARG A 221 9.92 2.74 -10.14
C ARG A 221 8.60 3.13 -10.80
N VAL A 222 7.89 4.12 -10.25
CA VAL A 222 6.66 4.68 -10.85
C VAL A 222 6.96 5.18 -12.25
N SER A 223 8.05 5.94 -12.43
CA SER A 223 8.43 6.50 -13.74
C SER A 223 8.75 5.41 -14.77
N ALA A 224 9.39 4.31 -14.34
CA ALA A 224 9.67 3.17 -15.22
C ALA A 224 8.40 2.43 -15.65
N VAL A 225 7.44 2.23 -14.74
CA VAL A 225 6.15 1.59 -15.05
C VAL A 225 5.28 2.49 -15.93
N GLU A 226 5.30 3.81 -15.70
CA GLU A 226 4.61 4.79 -16.54
C GLU A 226 5.20 4.84 -17.95
N ALA A 227 6.52 4.81 -18.08
CA ALA A 227 7.21 4.73 -19.37
C ALA A 227 6.89 3.43 -20.14
N ALA A 228 6.57 2.34 -19.43
CA ALA A 228 6.10 1.10 -20.04
C ALA A 228 4.63 1.18 -20.51
N GLY A 229 3.89 2.24 -20.18
CA GLY A 229 2.55 2.52 -20.71
C GLY A 229 1.40 2.31 -19.73
N LEU A 230 1.66 2.08 -18.43
CA LEU A 230 0.61 2.06 -17.41
C LEU A 230 0.41 3.48 -16.85
N SER A 231 -0.81 4.02 -16.93
CA SER A 231 -1.10 5.37 -16.41
C SER A 231 -0.80 5.48 -14.91
N ARG A 232 -0.23 6.61 -14.47
CA ARG A 232 0.04 6.90 -13.06
C ARG A 232 -1.19 6.81 -12.17
N GLU A 233 -2.38 7.09 -12.70
CA GLU A 233 -3.65 6.95 -11.98
C GLU A 233 -3.99 5.50 -11.60
N MET A 234 -3.42 4.53 -12.32
CA MET A 234 -3.57 3.09 -12.04
C MET A 234 -2.51 2.58 -11.08
N ILE A 235 -1.55 3.41 -10.70
CA ILE A 235 -0.43 3.04 -9.82
C ILE A 235 -0.73 3.48 -8.39
N LEU A 236 -0.59 2.54 -7.48
CA LEU A 236 -0.53 2.78 -6.04
C LEU A 236 0.89 2.53 -5.55
N VAL A 237 1.30 3.23 -4.51
CA VAL A 237 2.62 3.05 -3.88
C VAL A 237 2.45 2.67 -2.42
N ASP A 238 3.30 1.74 -1.97
CA ASP A 238 3.40 1.30 -0.57
C ASP A 238 4.87 1.41 -0.11
N PRO A 239 5.18 2.21 0.93
CA PRO A 239 6.54 2.29 1.49
C PRO A 239 7.09 0.98 2.08
N GLY A 240 6.27 -0.05 2.21
CA GLY A 240 6.67 -1.41 2.58
C GLY A 240 7.07 -1.54 4.04
N ILE A 241 6.15 -1.23 4.96
CA ILE A 241 6.40 -1.33 6.40
C ILE A 241 6.71 -2.79 6.79
N GLY A 242 7.84 -2.97 7.49
CA GLY A 242 8.34 -4.25 7.97
C GLY A 242 9.10 -5.07 6.93
N PHE A 243 9.38 -4.54 5.74
CA PHE A 243 10.19 -5.21 4.71
C PHE A 243 11.62 -4.66 4.68
N GLY A 244 12.55 -5.42 5.26
CA GLY A 244 13.98 -5.10 5.39
C GLY A 244 14.25 -3.69 5.93
N LYS A 245 13.50 -3.29 6.95
CA LYS A 245 13.60 -1.99 7.63
C LYS A 245 13.68 -2.22 9.13
N THR A 246 14.55 -1.48 9.82
CA THR A 246 14.65 -1.54 11.28
C THR A 246 13.42 -0.94 11.96
N LEU A 247 13.30 -1.08 13.28
CA LEU A 247 12.21 -0.42 14.02
C LEU A 247 12.26 1.10 13.83
N ALA A 248 13.45 1.70 13.93
CA ALA A 248 13.64 3.14 13.73
C ALA A 248 13.22 3.57 12.32
N ASP A 249 13.60 2.79 11.31
CA ASP A 249 13.26 3.09 9.92
C ASP A 249 11.74 3.08 9.68
N ASN A 250 11.06 2.05 10.18
CA ASN A 250 9.60 1.96 10.07
C ASN A 250 8.92 3.15 10.75
N LEU A 251 9.40 3.57 11.93
CA LEU A 251 8.85 4.73 12.63
C LEU A 251 9.11 6.03 11.87
N ALA A 252 10.28 6.18 11.26
CA ALA A 252 10.61 7.34 10.44
C ALA A 252 9.66 7.47 9.23
N ILE A 253 9.44 6.38 8.49
CA ILE A 253 8.48 6.34 7.37
C ILE A 253 7.07 6.65 7.86
N ILE A 254 6.61 6.00 8.94
CA ILE A 254 5.25 6.18 9.45
C ILE A 254 5.01 7.62 9.91
N ASN A 255 6.02 8.32 10.44
CA ASN A 255 5.91 9.72 10.85
C ASN A 255 5.96 10.71 9.68
N ASN A 256 6.47 10.29 8.52
CA ASN A 256 6.66 11.14 7.34
C ASN A 256 5.86 10.62 6.13
N LEU A 257 4.81 9.84 6.34
CA LEU A 257 4.05 9.18 5.27
C LEU A 257 3.49 10.19 4.26
N ALA A 258 3.17 11.39 4.72
CA ALA A 258 2.64 12.45 3.86
C ALA A 258 3.58 12.85 2.70
N ILE A 259 4.90 12.64 2.81
CA ILE A 259 5.82 12.98 1.72
C ILE A 259 5.56 12.17 0.45
N TYR A 260 5.08 10.93 0.58
CA TYR A 260 4.86 10.04 -0.55
C TYR A 260 3.72 10.50 -1.46
N HIS A 261 2.88 11.45 -1.03
CA HIS A 261 1.93 12.13 -1.93
C HIS A 261 2.61 12.87 -3.08
N GLY A 262 3.88 13.27 -2.90
CA GLY A 262 4.73 13.84 -3.96
C GLY A 262 5.00 12.89 -5.14
N LEU A 263 4.72 11.60 -4.98
CA LEU A 263 4.77 10.63 -6.07
C LEU A 263 3.57 10.75 -7.02
N GLY A 264 2.50 11.45 -6.64
CA GLY A 264 1.32 11.62 -7.49
C GLY A 264 0.47 10.35 -7.66
N CYS A 265 0.77 9.31 -6.89
CA CYS A 265 0.04 8.04 -6.87
C CYS A 265 -0.88 7.97 -5.65
N ALA A 266 -1.83 7.04 -5.65
CA ALA A 266 -2.55 6.69 -4.44
C ALA A 266 -1.62 5.93 -3.46
N LEU A 267 -1.84 6.10 -2.17
CA LEU A 267 -1.01 5.53 -1.10
C LEU A 267 -1.73 4.35 -0.46
N LEU A 268 -1.08 3.20 -0.47
CA LEU A 268 -1.46 2.03 0.30
C LEU A 268 -0.54 1.92 1.52
N PHE A 269 -1.12 1.59 2.68
CA PHE A 269 -0.37 1.43 3.92
C PHE A 269 -0.70 0.10 4.61
N GLY A 270 0.30 -0.78 4.76
CA GLY A 270 0.15 -2.09 5.38
C GLY A 270 1.02 -2.29 6.63
N ALA A 271 0.48 -2.01 7.82
CA ALA A 271 1.19 -2.23 9.10
C ALA A 271 0.48 -3.19 10.08
N SER A 272 -0.64 -3.81 9.66
CA SER A 272 -1.46 -4.66 10.53
C SER A 272 -0.69 -5.87 11.07
N ARG A 273 -0.73 -6.04 12.40
CA ARG A 273 -0.09 -7.12 13.18
C ARG A 273 1.42 -7.27 12.98
N LYS A 274 2.09 -6.29 12.37
CA LYS A 274 3.54 -6.34 12.09
C LYS A 274 4.37 -6.34 13.37
N ARG A 275 5.59 -6.89 13.28
CA ARG A 275 6.53 -7.04 14.39
C ARG A 275 6.85 -5.74 15.14
N LEU A 276 6.83 -4.59 14.46
CA LEU A 276 7.07 -3.30 15.12
C LEU A 276 6.10 -3.02 16.27
N ILE A 277 4.86 -3.50 16.18
CA ILE A 277 3.87 -3.31 17.25
C ILE A 277 4.28 -4.14 18.48
N GLY A 278 4.69 -5.39 18.26
CA GLY A 278 5.21 -6.25 19.33
C GLY A 278 6.43 -5.63 20.00
N ALA A 279 7.40 -5.18 19.22
CA ALA A 279 8.63 -4.55 19.73
C ALA A 279 8.37 -3.30 20.59
N LEU A 280 7.29 -2.56 20.32
CA LEU A 280 6.89 -1.38 21.10
C LEU A 280 5.92 -1.69 22.25
N SER A 281 5.38 -2.90 22.29
CA SER A 281 4.31 -3.32 23.22
C SER A 281 4.65 -4.67 23.84
N ASN A 282 5.79 -4.73 24.55
CA ASN A 282 6.20 -5.88 25.37
C ASN A 282 6.26 -7.22 24.61
N GLU A 283 6.74 -7.21 23.36
CA GLU A 283 6.81 -8.39 22.50
C GLU A 283 5.47 -9.10 22.30
N ALA A 284 4.35 -8.36 22.34
CA ALA A 284 3.01 -8.91 22.13
C ALA A 284 2.95 -9.80 20.87
N GLU A 285 2.29 -10.95 20.99
CA GLU A 285 2.10 -11.89 19.88
C GLU A 285 1.25 -11.30 18.76
N ALA A 286 1.33 -11.86 17.56
CA ALA A 286 0.64 -11.29 16.39
C ALA A 286 -0.88 -11.11 16.57
N ALA A 287 -1.52 -12.01 17.33
CA ALA A 287 -2.95 -11.96 17.64
C ALA A 287 -3.31 -10.82 18.62
N ASP A 288 -2.38 -10.40 19.47
CA ASP A 288 -2.61 -9.41 20.53
C ASP A 288 -2.24 -7.97 20.10
N ARG A 289 -1.99 -7.77 18.80
CA ARG A 289 -1.56 -6.48 18.22
C ARG A 289 -2.71 -5.62 17.69
N LEU A 290 -3.96 -5.92 18.03
CA LEU A 290 -5.13 -5.22 17.49
C LEU A 290 -5.07 -3.70 17.75
N GLY A 291 -4.90 -3.28 19.00
CA GLY A 291 -4.89 -1.87 19.38
C GLY A 291 -3.81 -1.06 18.64
N GLY A 292 -2.59 -1.59 18.58
CA GLY A 292 -1.50 -0.98 17.83
C GLY A 292 -1.73 -0.97 16.31
N SER A 293 -2.38 -2.00 15.77
CA SER A 293 -2.72 -2.07 14.33
C SER A 293 -3.73 -1.00 13.93
N ILE A 294 -4.79 -0.82 14.73
CA ILE A 294 -5.79 0.22 14.52
C ILE A 294 -5.16 1.60 14.61
N PHE A 295 -4.32 1.84 15.64
CA PHE A 295 -3.62 3.11 15.79
C PHE A 295 -2.77 3.46 14.56
N LEU A 296 -1.96 2.50 14.07
CA LEU A 296 -1.13 2.73 12.89
C LEU A 296 -1.96 2.98 11.62
N ALA A 297 -3.08 2.27 11.44
CA ALA A 297 -3.98 2.51 10.33
C ALA A 297 -4.56 3.94 10.37
N ILE A 298 -5.03 4.41 11.53
CA ILE A 298 -5.59 5.76 11.66
C ILE A 298 -4.50 6.84 11.53
N LYS A 299 -3.29 6.62 12.06
CA LYS A 299 -2.15 7.53 11.84
C LYS A 299 -1.79 7.67 10.36
N ALA A 300 -1.92 6.59 9.58
CA ALA A 300 -1.72 6.65 8.13
C ALA A 300 -2.86 7.40 7.44
N VAL A 301 -4.11 7.16 7.85
CA VAL A 301 -5.30 7.87 7.36
C VAL A 301 -5.21 9.38 7.62
N GLU A 302 -4.75 9.80 8.80
CA GLU A 302 -4.55 11.22 9.13
C GLU A 302 -3.50 11.91 8.25
N GLN A 303 -2.56 11.13 7.72
CA GLN A 303 -1.56 11.58 6.75
C GLN A 303 -2.01 11.38 5.29
N GLY A 304 -3.26 11.01 5.06
CA GLY A 304 -3.86 10.90 3.73
C GLY A 304 -3.63 9.55 3.04
N ALA A 305 -3.31 8.46 3.76
CA ALA A 305 -3.33 7.13 3.15
C ALA A 305 -4.71 6.83 2.55
N HIS A 306 -4.73 6.39 1.30
CA HIS A 306 -5.97 6.17 0.55
C HIS A 306 -6.52 4.77 0.83
N ILE A 307 -5.63 3.80 1.05
CA ILE A 307 -5.98 2.42 1.37
C ILE A 307 -5.16 1.97 2.58
N VAL A 308 -5.80 1.39 3.58
CA VAL A 308 -5.12 0.66 4.66
C VAL A 308 -5.36 -0.84 4.51
N ARG A 309 -4.27 -1.61 4.49
CA ARG A 309 -4.28 -3.07 4.33
C ARG A 309 -4.23 -3.76 5.69
N VAL A 310 -5.29 -4.48 6.07
CA VAL A 310 -5.50 -4.95 7.45
C VAL A 310 -6.04 -6.37 7.56
N HIS A 311 -5.72 -7.05 8.67
CA HIS A 311 -6.34 -8.31 9.07
C HIS A 311 -7.70 -8.07 9.75
N ASP A 312 -7.76 -7.10 10.67
CA ASP A 312 -8.90 -6.78 11.53
C ASP A 312 -9.81 -5.73 10.87
N ALA A 313 -10.53 -6.16 9.82
CA ALA A 313 -11.28 -5.26 8.96
C ALA A 313 -12.40 -4.52 9.69
N ALA A 314 -13.23 -5.23 10.46
CA ALA A 314 -14.42 -4.64 11.10
C ALA A 314 -14.04 -3.53 12.09
N GLU A 315 -13.03 -3.78 12.92
CA GLU A 315 -12.51 -2.84 13.92
C GLU A 315 -11.85 -1.64 13.25
N THR A 316 -11.09 -1.86 12.17
CA THR A 316 -10.48 -0.77 11.40
C THR A 316 -11.55 0.10 10.75
N ILE A 317 -12.61 -0.50 10.19
CA ILE A 317 -13.72 0.24 9.57
C ILE A 317 -14.48 1.04 10.62
N GLN A 318 -14.71 0.49 11.81
CA GLN A 318 -15.30 1.22 12.92
C GLN A 318 -14.46 2.45 13.27
N ALA A 319 -13.14 2.29 13.40
CA ALA A 319 -12.23 3.40 13.68
C ALA A 319 -12.26 4.48 12.58
N ILE A 320 -12.25 4.07 11.29
CA ILE A 320 -12.36 5.00 10.17
C ILE A 320 -13.71 5.73 10.18
N LYS A 321 -14.83 5.06 10.49
CA LYS A 321 -16.16 5.69 10.59
C LYS A 321 -16.19 6.76 11.69
N VAL A 322 -15.59 6.49 12.85
CA VAL A 322 -15.46 7.48 13.93
C VAL A 322 -14.59 8.66 13.48
N TRP A 323 -13.43 8.39 12.88
CA TRP A 323 -12.55 9.43 12.33
C TRP A 323 -13.27 10.30 11.30
N ARG A 324 -14.05 9.70 10.38
CA ARG A 324 -14.86 10.44 9.39
C ARG A 324 -15.88 11.35 10.07
N GLY A 325 -16.61 10.86 11.07
CA GLY A 325 -17.57 11.68 11.82
C GLY A 325 -16.92 12.92 12.46
N LEU A 326 -15.69 12.80 12.97
CA LEU A 326 -14.92 13.94 13.48
C LEU A 326 -14.53 14.94 12.38
N ARG A 327 -14.14 14.45 11.19
CA ARG A 327 -13.77 15.30 10.05
C ARG A 327 -14.98 16.03 9.47
N ASP A 328 -16.11 15.36 9.33
CA ASP A 328 -17.35 15.93 8.79
C ASP A 328 -17.90 17.02 9.72
N ALA A 329 -17.88 16.79 11.04
CA ALA A 329 -18.30 17.78 12.02
C ALA A 329 -17.43 19.06 11.99
N ALA A 330 -16.13 18.94 11.70
CA ALA A 330 -15.22 20.09 11.60
C ALA A 330 -15.48 20.97 10.36
N LEU A 331 -16.26 20.51 9.38
CA LEU A 331 -16.65 21.26 8.19
C LEU A 331 -18.01 21.96 8.33
N GLN A 332 -18.78 21.62 9.37
CA GLN A 332 -20.14 22.13 9.59
C GLN A 332 -20.21 23.31 10.57
N GLY A 333 -19.07 23.77 11.10
CA GLY A 333 -18.97 24.93 12.01
C GLY A 333 -18.14 26.07 11.39
#